data_AF-A0A0G0NM96-F1
#
_entry.id   AF-A0A0G0NM96-F1
#
_cell.length_a   1.000
_cell.length_b   1.000
_cell.length_c   1.000
_cell.angle_alpha   90.00
_cell.angle_beta   90.00
_cell.angle_gamma   90.00
#
_symmetry.space_group_name_H-M   'P 1'
#
loop_
_entity.id
_entity.type
_entity.pdbx_description
1 polymer ?
#
loop_
_entity_poly.entity_id
_entity_poly.type
_entity_poly.pdbx_seq_one_letter_code
_entity_poly.pdbx_strand_id
1 'polypeptide(L)' 'MQAEVVALDKREEFLKESLEKLKTREGVEFEIRKKLNVATPGEGVAIIVDEEQSTTTSNQNISSWQKFKNFFSRIFR' A
#
# COMPACT_ATOMS: atom_id res chain seq x y z
N MET A 1 35.33 5.13 -2.41
CA MET A 1 35.58 4.46 -1.13
C MET A 1 34.95 5.22 0.05
N GLN A 2 35.35 6.45 0.39
CA GLN A 2 34.77 7.17 1.55
C GLN A 2 33.26 7.43 1.47
N ALA A 3 32.72 7.78 0.29
CA ALA A 3 31.29 8.04 0.10
C ALA A 3 30.40 6.79 0.30
N GLU A 4 30.94 5.62 -0.04
CA GLU A 4 30.23 4.35 0.10
C GLU A 4 30.15 3.93 1.56
N VAL A 5 31.24 4.11 2.32
CA VAL A 5 31.27 3.90 3.78
C VAL A 5 30.22 4.78 4.46
N VAL A 6 30.18 6.08 4.15
CA VAL A 6 29.19 7.00 4.72
C VAL A 6 27.74 6.61 4.36
N ALA A 7 27.51 6.10 3.16
CA ALA A 7 26.18 5.63 2.76
C ALA A 7 25.77 4.36 3.53
N LEU A 8 26.71 3.45 3.76
CA LEU A 8 26.49 2.24 4.56
C LEU A 8 26.22 2.58 6.03
N ASP A 9 26.99 3.48 6.62
CA ASP A 9 26.81 3.91 8.02
C ASP A 9 25.42 4.51 8.25
N LYS A 10 24.98 5.40 7.34
CA LYS A 10 23.62 5.99 7.38
C LYS A 10 22.54 4.93 7.26
N ARG A 11 22.76 3.92 6.40
CA ARG A 11 21.81 2.82 6.23
C ARG A 11 21.76 1.95 7.48
N GLU A 12 22.91 1.67 8.10
CA GLU A 12 22.98 0.92 9.35
C GLU A 12 22.25 1.65 10.48
N GLU A 13 22.48 2.95 10.63
CA GLU A 13 21.79 3.78 11.62
C GLU A 13 20.27 3.77 11.41
N PHE A 14 19.82 3.99 10.18
CA PHE A 14 18.40 3.92 9.82
C PHE A 14 17.77 2.55 10.14
N LEU A 15 18.48 1.46 9.86
CA LEU A 15 18.00 0.10 10.15
C LEU A 15 17.94 -0.16 11.65
N LYS A 16 18.92 0.30 12.43
CA LYS A 16 18.90 0.19 13.90
C LYS A 16 17.71 0.95 14.48
N GLU A 17 17.48 2.18 14.05
CA GLU A 17 16.34 2.97 14.51
C GLU A 17 15.00 2.30 14.14
N SER A 18 14.90 1.76 12.92
CA SER A 18 13.71 1.03 12.47
C SER A 18 13.46 -0.24 13.30
N LEU A 19 14.51 -0.96 13.67
CA LEU A 19 14.41 -2.13 14.55
C LEU A 19 13.93 -1.74 15.95
N GLU A 20 14.45 -0.66 16.53
CA GLU A 20 13.99 -0.19 17.84
C GLU A 20 12.51 0.22 17.81
N LYS A 21 12.05 0.87 16.74
CA LYS A 21 10.62 1.16 16.56
C LYS A 21 9.79 -0.11 16.47
N LEU A 22 10.23 -1.12 15.72
CA LEU A 22 9.52 -2.40 15.58
C LEU A 22 9.46 -3.24 16.87
N LYS A 23 10.29 -2.93 17.87
CA LYS A 23 10.22 -3.59 19.19
C LYS A 23 9.10 -3.04 20.07
N THR A 24 8.50 -1.90 19.73
CA THR A 24 7.41 -1.30 20.50
C THR A 24 6.06 -1.69 19.91
N ARG A 25 5.02 -1.70 20.75
CA ARG A 25 3.64 -2.02 20.32
C ARG A 25 3.15 -1.00 19.30
N GLU A 26 3.44 0.27 19.56
CA GLU A 26 3.06 1.40 18.72
C GLU A 26 3.75 1.33 17.34
N GLY A 27 5.02 0.93 17.29
CA GLY A 27 5.74 0.78 16.04
C GLY A 27 5.26 -0.42 15.21
N VAL A 28 4.93 -1.54 15.86
CA VAL A 28 4.29 -2.68 15.19
C VAL A 28 2.93 -2.29 14.62
N GLU A 29 2.11 -1.59 15.40
CA GLU A 29 0.80 -1.12 14.97
C GLU A 29 0.91 -0.16 13.77
N PHE A 30 1.84 0.79 13.83
CA PHE A 30 2.11 1.72 12.73
C PHE A 30 2.47 0.99 11.43
N GLU A 31 3.38 0.00 11.49
CA GLU A 31 3.80 -0.76 10.32
C GLU A 31 2.66 -1.63 9.74
N ILE A 32 1.81 -2.20 10.60
CA ILE A 32 0.62 -2.94 10.18
C ILE A 32 -0.36 -2.01 9.45
N ARG A 33 -0.71 -0.86 10.03
CA ARG A 33 -1.61 0.13 9.42
C ARG A 33 -1.09 0.60 8.06
N LYS A 34 0.21 0.89 7.98
CA LYS A 34 0.88 1.36 6.75
C LYS A 34 0.90 0.31 5.64
N LYS A 35 1.15 -0.96 5.96
CA LYS A 35 1.29 -2.02 4.94
C LYS A 35 -0.02 -2.65 4.53
N LEU A 36 -0.98 -2.72 5.45
CA LEU A 36 -2.24 -3.43 5.25
C LEU A 36 -3.43 -2.49 5.07
N ASN A 37 -3.23 -1.17 5.16
CA ASN A 37 -4.28 -0.16 5.05
C ASN A 37 -5.45 -0.43 6.02
N VAL A 38 -5.13 -0.80 7.26
CA VAL A 38 -6.12 -1.08 8.32
C VAL A 38 -6.21 0.07 9.32
N ALA A 39 -7.35 0.19 10.00
CA ALA A 39 -7.60 1.15 11.06
C ALA A 39 -8.31 0.52 12.25
N THR A 40 -8.33 1.22 13.39
CA THR A 40 -9.02 0.76 14.60
C THR A 40 -10.54 0.81 14.40
N PRO A 41 -11.34 -0.02 15.10
CA PRO A 41 -12.79 0.08 15.05
C PRO A 41 -13.30 1.51 15.31
N GLY A 42 -14.12 2.03 14.39
CA GLY A 42 -14.64 3.40 14.44
C GLY A 42 -13.81 4.42 13.64
N GLU A 43 -12.63 4.05 13.14
CA GLU A 43 -11.82 4.86 12.23
C GLU A 43 -12.07 4.45 10.76
N GLY A 44 -11.97 5.41 9.84
CA GLY A 44 -12.04 5.18 8.39
C GLY A 44 -10.69 5.33 7.71
N VAL A 45 -10.45 4.59 6.62
CA VAL A 45 -9.25 4.72 5.77
C VAL A 45 -9.66 5.34 4.44
N ALA A 46 -9.02 6.45 4.06
CA ALA A 46 -9.18 7.07 2.75
C ALA A 46 -7.95 6.75 1.88
N ILE A 47 -8.17 6.16 0.72
CA ILE A 47 -7.11 5.90 -0.28
C ILE A 47 -7.30 6.93 -1.39
N ILE A 48 -6.30 7.80 -1.56
CA ILE A 48 -6.26 8.76 -2.66
C ILE A 48 -5.59 8.05 -3.84
N VAL A 49 -6.30 7.99 -4.96
CA VAL A 49 -5.77 7.49 -6.23
C VAL A 49 -5.78 8.65 -7.20
N ASP A 50 -4.62 8.99 -7.75
CA ASP A 50 -4.55 9.94 -8.84
C ASP A 50 -5.06 9.28 -10.12
N GLU A 51 -6.01 9.91 -10.81
CA GLU A 51 -6.46 9.43 -12.11
C GLU A 51 -5.37 9.73 -13.15
N GLU A 52 -4.76 8.68 -13.72
CA GLU A 52 -3.94 8.84 -14.91
C GLU A 52 -4.84 9.40 -16.03
N GLN A 53 -4.49 10.57 -16.55
CA GLN A 53 -5.21 11.20 -17.66
C GLN A 53 -5.20 10.26 -18.87
N SER A 54 -6.29 9.53 -19.08
CA SER A 54 -6.41 8.61 -20.20
C SER A 54 -6.53 9.41 -21.50
N THR A 55 -5.49 9.40 -22.33
CA THR A 55 -5.62 9.75 -23.74
C THR A 55 -6.48 8.69 -24.41
N THR A 56 -7.69 9.07 -24.81
CA THR A 56 -8.67 8.27 -25.54
C THR A 56 -8.06 7.54 -26.72
N THR A 57 -8.11 6.20 -26.72
CA THR A 57 -8.22 5.41 -27.95
C THR A 57 -9.07 4.18 -27.67
N SER A 58 -10.16 4.06 -28.42
CA SER A 58 -11.15 3.00 -28.31
C SER A 58 -10.56 1.64 -28.67
N ASN A 59 -10.65 0.70 -27.74
CA ASN A 59 -10.87 -0.71 -28.07
C ASN A 59 -11.55 -1.39 -26.89
N GLN A 60 -12.75 -1.91 -27.14
CA GLN A 60 -13.61 -2.53 -26.13
C GLN A 60 -12.99 -3.84 -25.63
N ASN A 61 -12.08 -3.75 -24.68
CA ASN A 61 -11.70 -4.88 -23.84
C ASN A 61 -12.67 -4.93 -22.66
N ILE A 62 -13.67 -5.81 -22.75
CA ILE A 62 -14.53 -6.13 -21.60
C ILE A 62 -13.60 -6.68 -20.51
N SER A 63 -13.35 -5.83 -19.51
CA SER A 63 -12.44 -6.09 -18.41
C SER A 63 -12.91 -7.31 -17.64
N SER A 64 -11.98 -8.17 -17.22
CA SER A 64 -12.25 -9.34 -16.39
C SER A 64 -13.06 -8.99 -15.13
N TRP A 65 -13.04 -7.72 -14.71
CA TRP A 65 -13.86 -7.20 -13.62
C TRP A 65 -15.35 -7.06 -13.94
N GLN A 66 -15.71 -6.73 -15.19
CA GLN A 66 -17.10 -6.78 -15.66
C GLN A 66 -17.63 -8.21 -15.68
N LYS A 67 -16.78 -9.19 -16.01
CA LYS A 67 -17.15 -10.62 -15.95
C LYS A 67 -17.41 -11.07 -14.51
N PHE A 68 -16.58 -10.63 -13.56
CA PHE A 68 -16.76 -10.91 -12.13
C PHE A 68 -18.02 -10.26 -11.55
N LYS A 69 -18.28 -8.99 -11.88
CA LYS A 69 -19.48 -8.26 -11.44
C LYS A 69 -20.76 -8.92 -11.96
N ASN A 70 -20.75 -9.38 -13.21
CA ASN A 70 -21.89 -10.08 -13.81
C ASN A 70 -22.12 -11.48 -13.24
N PHE A 71 -21.07 -12.13 -12.73
CA PHE A 71 -21.18 -13.41 -12.02
C PHE A 71 -21.79 -13.22 -10.63
N PHE A 72 -21.31 -12.24 -9.86
CA PHE A 72 -21.85 -11.92 -8.54
C PHE A 72 -23.31 -11.46 -8.60
N SER A 73 -23.69 -10.63 -9.58
CA SER A 73 -25.07 -10.16 -9.69
C SER A 73 -26.10 -11.26 -10.02
N ARG A 74 -25.68 -12.38 -10.62
CA ARG A 74 -26.55 -13.55 -10.86
C ARG A 74 -26.66 -14.47 -9.65
N ILE A 75 -25.71 -14.43 -8.72
CA ILE A 75 -25.67 -15.29 -7.53
C ILE A 75 -26.48 -14.69 -6.37
N PHE A 76 -26.53 -13.36 -6.28
CA PHE A 76 -27.27 -12.65 -5.23
C PHE A 76 -28.64 -12.13 -5.69
N ARG A 77 -29.21 -12.72 -6.76
CA ARG A 77 -30.57 -12.48 -7.23
C ARG A 77 -31.39 -13.76 -7.15
#